data_AF-A0A258LDN9-F1
#
_entry.id   AF-A0A258LDN9-F1
#
_cell.length_a   1.000
_cell.length_b   1.000
_cell.length_c   1.000
_cell.angle_alpha   90.00
_cell.angle_beta   90.00
_cell.angle_gamma   90.00
#
_symmetry.space_group_name_H-M   'P 1'
#
loop_
_entity.id
_entity.type
_entity.pdbx_description
1 polymer ?
#
loop_
_entity_poly.entity_id
_entity_poly.type
_entity_poly.pdbx_seq_one_letter_code
_entity_poly.pdbx_strand_id
1 'polypeptide(L)'
;INSPAGVVGKEAVDAVAKINSWGFAVTVEQMEQLARDMGETTLFARTGGAPSLAVGMASIFGSAFGRHLLALWYHFAIMFEAIFILTTLDAGTRVGRFMLQDMLGNFHKKLGETSYTPSVILTSSIVVAGWGYFLYIGVIDPNGGVNILWPLFGIANQMLAAIALCVATGILVKSGKLKYAWVTALPLLWLVIITTTAAYQKVFSTDIRVGFLAAADDLAAKLYSGVLPPEKAAVAPQLIFNQHLDAYLTLFFVVVLWVVIIDMLRLCLRYLAGRPVRKLSETPHEPSRLVENWVRD
;
A
#
# COMPACT_ATOMS: atom_id res chain seq x y z
N ILE A 1 6.56 -7.31 -20.94
CA ILE A 1 7.69 -6.65 -20.24
C ILE A 1 7.73 -7.08 -18.77
N ASN A 2 6.68 -6.81 -17.99
CA ASN A 2 6.62 -7.09 -16.54
C ASN A 2 5.93 -8.39 -16.13
N SER A 3 5.45 -9.19 -17.09
CA SER A 3 4.78 -10.45 -16.78
C SER A 3 5.78 -11.48 -16.25
N PRO A 4 5.47 -12.20 -15.15
CA PRO A 4 6.36 -13.23 -14.61
C PRO A 4 6.58 -14.38 -15.59
N ALA A 5 7.77 -14.96 -15.58
CA ALA A 5 8.10 -16.11 -16.42
C ALA A 5 7.16 -17.32 -16.19
N GLY A 6 6.61 -17.47 -14.98
CA GLY A 6 5.61 -18.50 -14.67
C GLY A 6 4.24 -18.30 -15.34
N VAL A 7 3.97 -17.11 -15.89
CA VAL A 7 2.70 -16.77 -16.56
C VAL A 7 2.85 -16.77 -18.07
N VAL A 8 3.93 -16.14 -18.58
CA VAL A 8 4.15 -16.00 -20.03
C VAL A 8 5.09 -17.06 -20.61
N GLY A 9 5.94 -17.69 -19.80
CA GLY A 9 7.01 -18.59 -20.27
C GLY A 9 8.38 -18.03 -19.93
N LYS A 10 9.38 -18.92 -19.81
CA LYS A 10 10.78 -18.54 -19.51
C LYS A 10 11.51 -18.03 -20.73
N GLU A 11 11.24 -18.62 -21.90
CA GLU A 11 11.86 -18.23 -23.17
C GLU A 11 11.07 -17.12 -23.87
N ALA A 12 11.77 -16.29 -24.65
CA ALA A 12 11.15 -15.20 -25.40
C ALA A 12 10.07 -15.69 -26.39
N VAL A 13 10.31 -16.86 -27.00
CA VAL A 13 9.38 -17.48 -27.96
C VAL A 13 8.09 -17.90 -27.26
N ASP A 14 8.19 -18.53 -26.09
CA ASP A 14 7.03 -18.95 -25.29
C ASP A 14 6.22 -17.74 -24.83
N ALA A 15 6.91 -16.69 -24.35
CA ALA A 15 6.30 -15.45 -23.92
C ALA A 15 5.50 -14.79 -25.04
N VAL A 16 6.08 -14.68 -26.24
CA VAL A 16 5.43 -14.12 -27.41
C VAL A 16 4.25 -14.98 -27.87
N ALA A 17 4.41 -16.30 -27.92
CA ALA A 17 3.32 -17.22 -28.28
C ALA A 17 2.13 -17.09 -27.32
N LYS A 18 2.41 -16.96 -26.01
CA LYS A 18 1.37 -16.76 -25.00
C LYS A 18 0.67 -15.41 -25.14
N ILE A 19 1.41 -14.33 -25.36
CA ILE A 19 0.85 -12.99 -25.56
C ILE A 19 -0.01 -12.93 -26.83
N ASN A 20 0.44 -13.56 -27.92
CA ASN A 20 -0.34 -13.69 -29.16
C ASN A 20 -1.65 -14.46 -28.92
N SER A 21 -1.64 -15.49 -28.06
CA SER A 21 -2.88 -16.21 -27.68
C SER A 21 -3.90 -15.34 -26.94
N TRP A 22 -3.47 -14.21 -26.36
CA TRP A 22 -4.34 -13.23 -25.72
C TRP A 22 -4.89 -12.19 -26.70
N GLY A 23 -4.56 -12.29 -27.99
CA GLY A 23 -5.01 -11.37 -29.04
C GLY A 23 -4.11 -10.14 -29.24
N PHE A 24 -2.94 -10.09 -28.61
CA PHE A 24 -1.97 -9.01 -28.80
C PHE A 24 -0.85 -9.47 -29.72
N ALA A 25 -0.83 -8.98 -30.96
CA ALA A 25 0.19 -9.32 -31.94
C ALA A 25 1.55 -8.71 -31.56
N VAL A 26 2.49 -9.57 -31.17
CA VAL A 26 3.89 -9.21 -30.85
C VAL A 26 4.82 -10.26 -31.48
N THR A 27 6.00 -9.85 -31.94
CA THR A 27 7.07 -10.76 -32.37
C THR A 27 8.30 -10.67 -31.48
N VAL A 28 9.15 -11.70 -31.52
CA VAL A 28 10.42 -11.70 -30.80
C VAL A 28 11.33 -10.61 -31.36
N GLU A 29 11.40 -10.44 -32.69
CA GLU A 29 12.25 -9.41 -33.30
C GLU A 29 11.83 -7.99 -32.89
N GLN A 30 10.53 -7.74 -32.75
CA GLN A 30 10.02 -6.45 -32.27
C GLN A 30 10.48 -6.15 -30.84
N MET A 31 10.40 -7.16 -29.96
CA MET A 31 10.83 -7.03 -28.56
C MET A 31 12.35 -6.86 -28.45
N GLU A 32 13.13 -7.57 -29.27
CA GLU A 32 14.58 -7.39 -29.33
C GLU A 32 14.98 -6.02 -29.87
N GLN A 33 14.29 -5.55 -30.91
CA GLN A 33 14.55 -4.21 -31.45
C GLN A 33 14.23 -3.14 -30.41
N LEU A 34 13.11 -3.28 -29.70
CA LEU A 34 12.75 -2.39 -28.61
C LEU A 34 13.79 -2.40 -27.49
N ALA A 35 14.32 -3.57 -27.13
CA ALA A 35 15.39 -3.67 -26.13
C ALA A 35 16.65 -2.92 -26.59
N ARG A 36 17.09 -3.13 -27.85
CA ARG A 36 18.23 -2.43 -28.43
C ARG A 36 18.04 -0.92 -28.47
N ASP A 37 16.86 -0.44 -28.89
CA ASP A 37 16.54 0.99 -28.97
C ASP A 37 16.56 1.66 -27.58
N MET A 38 16.28 0.89 -26.52
CA MET A 38 16.32 1.36 -25.12
C MET A 38 17.70 1.17 -24.47
N GLY A 39 18.65 0.51 -25.13
CA GLY A 39 19.99 0.23 -24.61
C GLY A 39 20.07 -0.97 -23.66
N GLU A 40 19.11 -1.89 -23.72
CA GLU A 40 19.01 -3.07 -22.85
C GLU A 40 19.24 -4.37 -23.64
N THR A 41 19.73 -5.40 -22.96
CA THR A 41 19.90 -6.73 -23.57
C THR A 41 18.57 -7.46 -23.75
N THR A 42 17.62 -7.25 -22.85
CA THR A 42 16.28 -7.84 -22.90
C THR A 42 15.28 -7.04 -22.05
N LEU A 43 14.03 -7.02 -22.51
CA LEU A 43 12.88 -6.43 -21.80
C LEU A 43 11.87 -7.49 -21.33
N PHE A 44 12.21 -8.78 -21.45
CA PHE A 44 11.36 -9.87 -20.95
C PHE A 44 11.50 -10.06 -19.44
N ALA A 45 10.38 -10.41 -18.79
CA ALA A 45 10.29 -10.78 -17.37
C ALA A 45 10.97 -9.81 -16.38
N ARG A 46 10.95 -8.49 -16.67
CA ARG A 46 11.49 -7.50 -15.74
C ARG A 46 10.56 -7.33 -14.55
N THR A 47 11.09 -7.41 -13.34
CA THR A 47 10.29 -7.34 -12.11
C THR A 47 9.67 -5.95 -11.91
N GLY A 48 8.38 -5.93 -11.53
CA GLY A 48 7.67 -4.71 -11.18
C GLY A 48 7.10 -3.91 -12.36
N GLY A 49 6.36 -2.84 -12.06
CA GLY A 49 5.76 -1.96 -13.07
C GLY A 49 6.73 -0.97 -13.71
N ALA A 50 7.83 -0.66 -13.00
CA ALA A 50 8.81 0.36 -13.36
C ALA A 50 9.32 0.26 -14.81
N PRO A 51 9.76 -0.92 -15.29
CA PRO A 51 10.34 -1.05 -16.62
C PRO A 51 9.29 -0.80 -17.72
N SER A 52 8.02 -1.14 -17.47
CA SER A 52 6.93 -0.92 -18.43
C SER A 52 6.54 0.56 -18.49
N LEU A 53 6.53 1.24 -17.34
CA LEU A 53 6.33 2.69 -17.27
C LEU A 53 7.46 3.43 -18.01
N ALA A 54 8.72 3.04 -17.77
CA ALA A 54 9.87 3.62 -18.42
C ALA A 54 9.84 3.45 -19.94
N VAL A 55 9.51 2.25 -20.44
CA VAL A 55 9.32 2.01 -21.88
C VAL A 55 8.20 2.89 -22.46
N GLY A 56 7.08 3.02 -21.76
CA GLY A 56 5.97 3.88 -22.18
C GLY A 56 6.36 5.35 -22.26
N MET A 57 6.99 5.88 -21.22
CA MET A 57 7.45 7.27 -21.15
C MET A 57 8.53 7.56 -22.20
N ALA A 58 9.49 6.65 -22.36
CA ALA A 58 10.50 6.73 -23.41
C ALA A 58 9.87 6.75 -24.80
N SER A 59 8.89 5.89 -25.08
CA SER A 59 8.20 5.85 -26.38
C SER A 59 7.47 7.16 -26.68
N ILE A 60 6.79 7.73 -25.67
CA ILE A 60 6.09 9.02 -25.80
C ILE A 60 7.10 10.13 -26.08
N PHE A 61 8.16 10.27 -25.28
CA PHE A 61 9.15 11.32 -25.49
C PHE A 61 9.99 11.12 -26.74
N GLY A 62 10.28 9.89 -27.14
CA GLY A 62 10.93 9.59 -28.40
C GLY A 62 10.08 9.97 -29.61
N SER A 63 8.75 9.89 -29.49
CA SER A 63 7.83 10.37 -30.54
C SER A 63 7.80 11.90 -30.65
N ALA A 64 7.96 12.62 -29.53
CA ALA A 64 7.89 14.07 -29.47
C ALA A 64 9.23 14.78 -29.74
N PHE A 65 10.33 14.23 -29.23
CA PHE A 65 11.66 14.85 -29.21
C PHE A 65 12.69 14.11 -30.09
N GLY A 66 12.31 12.97 -30.68
CA GLY A 66 13.12 12.21 -31.62
C GLY A 66 13.58 10.85 -31.09
N ARG A 67 13.54 9.83 -31.95
CA ARG A 67 13.83 8.42 -31.60
C ARG A 67 15.27 8.17 -31.15
N HIS A 68 16.22 9.00 -31.54
CA HIS A 68 17.62 8.86 -31.13
C HIS A 68 17.84 9.09 -29.62
N LEU A 69 16.86 9.67 -28.92
CA LEU A 69 16.89 9.90 -27.48
C LEU A 69 16.15 8.82 -26.67
N LEU A 70 15.65 7.75 -27.30
CA LEU A 70 14.86 6.71 -26.61
C LEU A 70 15.60 6.10 -25.41
N ALA A 71 16.86 5.70 -25.60
CA ALA A 71 17.69 5.19 -24.50
C ALA A 71 17.87 6.23 -23.38
N LEU A 72 18.06 7.51 -23.71
CA LEU A 72 18.19 8.58 -22.70
C LEU A 72 16.90 8.73 -21.90
N TRP A 73 15.74 8.78 -22.56
CA TRP A 73 14.44 8.91 -21.90
C TRP A 73 14.08 7.68 -21.06
N TYR A 74 14.45 6.49 -21.52
CA TYR A 74 14.27 5.24 -20.77
C TYR A 74 15.08 5.23 -19.47
N HIS A 75 16.38 5.52 -19.54
CA HIS A 75 17.23 5.56 -18.34
C HIS A 75 16.84 6.71 -17.41
N PHE A 76 16.45 7.85 -17.96
CA PHE A 76 15.90 8.96 -17.16
C PHE A 76 14.65 8.53 -16.39
N ALA A 77 13.69 7.85 -17.03
CA ALA A 77 12.47 7.39 -16.39
C ALA A 77 12.74 6.37 -15.28
N ILE A 78 13.63 5.39 -15.52
CA ILE A 78 14.03 4.41 -14.50
C ILE A 78 14.73 5.08 -13.31
N MET A 79 15.66 6.01 -13.58
CA MET A 79 16.37 6.72 -12.52
C MET A 79 15.42 7.61 -11.71
N PHE A 80 14.52 8.32 -12.38
CA PHE A 80 13.50 9.14 -11.73
C PHE A 80 12.63 8.31 -10.78
N GLU A 81 12.14 7.16 -11.24
CA GLU A 81 11.35 6.25 -10.41
C GLU A 81 12.17 5.68 -9.25
N ALA A 82 13.42 5.29 -9.48
CA ALA A 82 14.30 4.80 -8.41
C ALA A 82 14.53 5.86 -7.32
N ILE A 83 14.76 7.12 -7.70
CA ILE A 83 14.91 8.24 -6.76
C ILE A 83 13.59 8.49 -6.01
N PHE A 84 12.46 8.40 -6.68
CA PHE A 84 11.15 8.53 -6.05
C PHE A 84 10.90 7.43 -5.01
N ILE A 85 11.23 6.17 -5.33
CA ILE A 85 11.16 5.04 -4.40
C ILE A 85 12.10 5.27 -3.22
N LEU A 86 13.36 5.66 -3.46
CA LEU A 86 14.34 5.91 -2.40
C LEU A 86 13.89 7.04 -1.46
N THR A 87 13.34 8.11 -2.01
CA THR A 87 12.78 9.23 -1.23
C THR A 87 11.62 8.76 -0.36
N THR A 88 10.72 7.95 -0.94
CA THR A 88 9.58 7.38 -0.23
C THR A 88 10.02 6.44 0.89
N LEU A 89 11.03 5.59 0.65
CA LEU A 89 11.60 4.69 1.64
C LEU A 89 12.32 5.44 2.77
N ASP A 90 13.07 6.50 2.47
CA ASP A 90 13.71 7.34 3.49
C ASP A 90 12.67 8.01 4.40
N ALA A 91 11.68 8.68 3.79
CA ALA A 91 10.59 9.31 4.52
C ALA A 91 9.78 8.28 5.34
N GLY A 92 9.46 7.13 4.74
CA GLY A 92 8.75 6.03 5.40
C GLY A 92 9.53 5.44 6.56
N THR A 93 10.84 5.24 6.43
CA THR A 93 11.71 4.76 7.51
C THR A 93 11.74 5.75 8.68
N ARG A 94 11.78 7.05 8.38
CA ARG A 94 11.76 8.10 9.38
C ARG A 94 10.44 8.14 10.15
N VAL A 95 9.32 8.11 9.44
CA VAL A 95 7.98 8.08 10.05
C VAL A 95 7.78 6.79 10.84
N GLY A 96 8.14 5.64 10.28
CA GLY A 96 8.05 4.34 10.95
C GLY A 96 8.85 4.30 12.24
N ARG A 97 10.05 4.88 12.25
CA ARG A 97 10.86 5.04 13.48
C ARG A 97 10.10 5.85 14.52
N PHE A 98 9.56 7.01 14.15
CA PHE A 98 8.82 7.86 15.09
C PHE A 98 7.57 7.19 15.63
N MET A 99 6.82 6.47 14.80
CA MET A 99 5.66 5.69 15.24
C MET A 99 6.05 4.57 16.21
N LEU A 100 7.13 3.83 15.92
CA LEU A 100 7.63 2.77 16.79
C LEU A 100 8.14 3.33 18.13
N GLN A 101 8.86 4.46 18.09
CA GLN A 101 9.31 5.15 19.30
C GLN A 101 8.12 5.62 20.16
N ASP A 102 7.08 6.19 19.55
CA ASP A 102 5.87 6.62 20.28
C ASP A 102 5.14 5.43 20.93
N MET A 103 5.00 4.32 20.20
CA MET A 103 4.44 3.08 20.74
C MET A 103 5.25 2.53 21.91
N LEU A 104 6.58 2.45 21.77
CA LEU A 104 7.49 1.96 22.82
C LEU A 104 7.57 2.93 24.01
N GLY A 105 7.38 4.23 23.77
CA GLY A 105 7.33 5.28 24.79
C GLY A 105 6.20 5.09 25.80
N ASN A 106 5.10 4.45 25.39
CA ASN A 106 4.00 4.09 26.29
C ASN A 106 4.40 2.98 27.29
N PHE A 107 5.35 2.11 26.94
CA PHE A 107 5.87 1.07 27.83
C PHE A 107 7.07 1.53 28.65
N HIS A 108 7.98 2.29 28.02
CA HIS A 108 9.17 2.81 28.69
C HIS A 108 9.53 4.20 28.16
N LYS A 109 9.48 5.22 29.03
CA LYS A 109 9.68 6.63 28.66
C LYS A 109 10.99 6.88 27.89
N LYS A 110 12.10 6.24 28.28
CA LYS A 110 13.39 6.40 27.60
C LYS A 110 13.41 5.85 26.17
N LEU A 111 12.51 4.91 25.83
CA LEU A 111 12.39 4.39 24.46
C LEU A 111 11.61 5.33 23.54
N GLY A 112 10.78 6.22 24.10
CA GLY A 112 10.09 7.27 23.34
C GLY A 112 10.91 8.54 23.14
N GLU A 113 12.08 8.66 23.78
CA GLU A 113 12.94 9.83 23.64
C GLU A 113 13.69 9.81 22.31
N THR A 114 13.44 10.81 21.47
CA THR A 114 14.09 10.96 20.15
C THR A 114 15.57 11.33 20.24
N SER A 115 16.03 11.79 21.41
CA SER A 115 17.43 12.10 21.72
C SER A 115 18.22 10.90 22.25
N TYR A 116 17.55 9.79 22.60
CA TYR A 116 18.23 8.63 23.16
C TYR A 116 18.78 7.72 22.04
N THR A 117 20.09 7.84 21.79
CA THR A 117 20.79 7.15 20.68
C THR A 117 20.51 5.64 20.62
N PRO A 118 20.50 4.87 21.73
CA PRO A 118 20.18 3.45 21.69
C PRO A 118 18.73 3.17 21.25
N SER A 119 17.75 4.00 21.63
CA SER A 119 16.37 3.89 21.12
C SER A 119 16.32 4.17 19.63
N VAL A 120 17.00 5.22 19.16
CA VAL A 120 17.03 5.59 17.75
C VAL A 120 17.64 4.47 16.90
N ILE A 121 18.76 3.89 17.34
CA ILE A 121 19.40 2.78 16.62
C ILE A 121 18.48 1.56 16.61
N LEU A 122 17.96 1.15 17.77
CA LEU A 122 17.07 -0.02 17.87
C LEU A 122 15.84 0.12 16.97
N THR A 123 15.13 1.23 17.09
CA THR A 123 13.90 1.46 16.32
C THR A 123 14.17 1.61 14.82
N SER A 124 15.27 2.27 14.43
CA SER A 124 15.67 2.35 13.02
C SER A 124 16.05 0.98 12.47
N SER A 125 16.83 0.19 13.22
CA SER A 125 17.22 -1.17 12.83
C SER A 125 16.01 -2.07 12.64
N ILE A 126 15.01 -2.00 13.52
CA ILE A 126 13.75 -2.76 13.38
C ILE A 126 13.00 -2.35 12.11
N VAL A 127 12.85 -1.06 11.86
CA VAL A 127 12.11 -0.57 10.68
C VAL A 127 12.85 -0.92 9.38
N VAL A 128 14.16 -0.74 9.33
CA VAL A 128 15.00 -1.11 8.18
C VAL A 128 14.99 -2.63 7.97
N ALA A 129 15.06 -3.42 9.04
CA ALA A 129 14.93 -4.88 8.94
C ALA A 129 13.54 -5.28 8.41
N GLY A 130 12.49 -4.57 8.79
CA GLY A 130 11.14 -4.75 8.24
C GLY A 130 11.10 -4.51 6.73
N TRP A 131 11.67 -3.41 6.24
CA TRP A 131 11.82 -3.17 4.79
C TRP A 131 12.62 -4.26 4.10
N GLY A 132 13.75 -4.67 4.69
CA GLY A 132 14.59 -5.75 4.19
C GLY A 132 13.85 -7.10 4.13
N TYR A 133 13.02 -7.39 5.11
CA TYR A 133 12.17 -8.59 5.15
C TYR A 133 11.12 -8.57 4.04
N PHE A 134 10.45 -7.45 3.80
CA PHE A 134 9.51 -7.32 2.68
C PHE A 134 10.20 -7.44 1.32
N LEU A 135 11.42 -6.91 1.18
CA LEU A 135 12.23 -7.11 -0.03
C LEU A 135 12.60 -8.59 -0.21
N TYR A 136 13.03 -9.25 0.86
CA TYR A 136 13.36 -10.67 0.84
C TYR A 136 12.16 -11.53 0.41
N ILE A 137 11.00 -11.34 1.04
CA ILE A 137 9.74 -12.02 0.65
C ILE A 137 9.39 -11.72 -0.81
N GLY A 138 9.53 -10.46 -1.24
CA GLY A 138 9.22 -10.05 -2.59
C GLY A 138 10.06 -10.74 -3.67
N VAL A 139 11.31 -11.10 -3.35
CA VAL A 139 12.22 -11.79 -4.26
C VAL A 139 12.00 -13.30 -4.28
N ILE A 140 11.72 -13.91 -3.11
CA ILE A 140 11.56 -15.37 -3.03
C ILE A 140 10.18 -15.87 -3.43
N ASP A 141 9.14 -15.03 -3.38
CA ASP A 141 7.79 -15.42 -3.77
C ASP A 141 7.70 -15.56 -5.30
N PRO A 142 7.41 -16.77 -5.83
CA PRO A 142 7.31 -17.00 -7.28
C PRO A 142 6.12 -16.30 -7.94
N ASN A 143 5.13 -15.84 -7.16
CA ASN A 143 4.07 -14.97 -7.67
C ASN A 143 4.42 -13.48 -7.58
N GLY A 144 5.64 -13.15 -7.16
CA GLY A 144 6.20 -11.81 -7.22
C GLY A 144 5.87 -10.88 -6.05
N GLY A 145 5.50 -11.39 -4.86
CA GLY A 145 5.39 -10.67 -3.58
C GLY A 145 4.30 -9.60 -3.47
N VAL A 146 4.21 -8.76 -4.49
CA VAL A 146 3.20 -7.71 -4.71
C VAL A 146 1.79 -8.31 -4.66
N ASN A 147 1.59 -9.53 -5.15
CA ASN A 147 0.26 -10.15 -5.19
C ASN A 147 -0.33 -10.43 -3.81
N ILE A 148 0.50 -10.65 -2.79
CA ILE A 148 0.06 -10.83 -1.39
C ILE A 148 -0.20 -9.47 -0.74
N LEU A 149 0.65 -8.48 -1.01
CA LEU A 149 0.51 -7.15 -0.40
C LEU A 149 -0.63 -6.34 -1.03
N TRP A 150 -1.04 -6.65 -2.26
CA TRP A 150 -2.02 -5.86 -3.00
C TRP A 150 -3.40 -5.80 -2.33
N PRO A 151 -4.00 -6.93 -1.89
CA PRO A 151 -5.24 -6.90 -1.12
C PRO A 151 -5.10 -6.12 0.20
N LEU A 152 -3.99 -6.31 0.92
CA LEU A 152 -3.73 -5.62 2.18
C LEU A 152 -3.59 -4.11 2.00
N PHE A 153 -2.92 -3.66 0.94
CA PHE A 153 -2.73 -2.25 0.64
C PHE A 153 -4.07 -1.54 0.45
N GLY A 154 -4.97 -2.14 -0.33
CA GLY A 154 -6.31 -1.60 -0.54
C GLY A 154 -7.11 -1.49 0.76
N ILE A 155 -7.11 -2.55 1.56
CA ILE A 155 -7.82 -2.59 2.85
C ILE A 155 -7.23 -1.54 3.81
N ALA A 156 -5.92 -1.54 4.03
CA ALA A 156 -5.25 -0.63 4.95
C ALA A 156 -5.51 0.85 4.62
N ASN A 157 -5.52 1.22 3.34
CA ASN A 157 -5.79 2.60 2.91
C ASN A 157 -7.20 3.06 3.24
N GLN A 158 -8.21 2.22 2.99
CA GLN A 158 -9.60 2.57 3.32
C GLN A 158 -9.78 2.74 4.83
N MET A 159 -9.06 1.94 5.62
CA MET A 159 -9.15 1.97 7.07
C MET A 159 -8.43 3.17 7.67
N LEU A 160 -7.26 3.53 7.12
CA LEU A 160 -6.58 4.78 7.47
C LEU A 160 -7.46 6.00 7.15
N ALA A 161 -8.13 6.00 5.99
CA ALA A 161 -9.07 7.05 5.62
C ALA A 161 -10.24 7.15 6.60
N ALA A 162 -10.81 6.00 7.02
CA ALA A 162 -11.88 5.97 8.02
C ALA A 162 -11.40 6.50 9.39
N ILE A 163 -10.21 6.11 9.85
CA ILE A 163 -9.60 6.63 11.08
C ILE A 163 -9.40 8.15 10.99
N ALA A 164 -8.88 8.65 9.87
CA ALA A 164 -8.68 10.08 9.65
C ALA A 164 -10.01 10.85 9.72
N LEU A 165 -11.08 10.32 9.12
CA LEU A 165 -12.41 10.91 9.18
C LEU A 165 -13.04 10.83 10.59
N CYS A 166 -12.76 9.77 11.36
CA CYS A 166 -13.13 9.72 12.78
C CYS A 166 -12.46 10.86 13.56
N VAL A 167 -11.14 11.05 13.39
CA VAL A 167 -10.39 12.11 14.05
C VAL A 167 -10.92 13.49 13.64
N ALA A 168 -11.13 13.73 12.34
CA ALA A 168 -11.68 14.98 11.82
C ALA A 168 -13.09 15.27 12.37
N THR A 169 -13.94 14.25 12.44
CA THR A 169 -15.28 14.38 13.04
C THR A 169 -15.20 14.73 14.52
N GLY A 170 -14.33 14.06 15.28
CA GLY A 170 -14.11 14.35 16.70
C GLY A 170 -13.57 15.77 16.94
N ILE A 171 -12.68 16.26 16.08
CA ILE A 171 -12.17 17.64 16.10
C ILE A 171 -13.32 18.63 15.88
N LEU A 172 -14.11 18.47 14.81
CA LEU A 172 -15.22 19.40 14.51
C LEU A 172 -16.23 19.48 15.65
N VAL A 173 -16.55 18.35 16.26
CA VAL A 173 -17.44 18.28 17.42
C VAL A 173 -16.83 19.05 18.61
N LYS A 174 -15.57 18.78 18.96
CA LYS A 174 -14.89 19.45 20.09
C LYS A 174 -14.66 20.94 19.87
N SER A 175 -14.55 21.39 18.63
CA SER A 175 -14.39 22.80 18.25
C SER A 175 -15.72 23.55 18.18
N GLY A 176 -16.82 22.97 18.67
CA GLY A 176 -18.16 23.58 18.68
C GLY A 176 -18.81 23.71 17.29
N LYS A 177 -18.21 23.10 16.26
CA LYS A 177 -18.65 23.19 14.85
C LYS A 177 -19.58 22.03 14.46
N LEU A 178 -20.50 21.66 15.35
CA LEU A 178 -21.43 20.53 15.15
C LEU A 178 -22.21 20.61 13.84
N LYS A 179 -22.61 21.82 13.42
CA LYS A 179 -23.31 22.05 12.15
C LYS A 179 -22.53 21.61 10.90
N TYR A 180 -21.21 21.44 11.00
CA TYR A 180 -20.34 20.97 9.90
C TYR A 180 -19.89 19.51 10.08
N ALA A 181 -20.21 18.86 11.19
CA ALA A 181 -19.76 17.49 11.46
C ALA A 181 -20.29 16.46 10.45
N TRP A 182 -21.41 16.77 9.76
CA TRP A 182 -21.95 15.89 8.71
C TRP A 182 -21.02 15.77 7.49
N VAL A 183 -20.20 16.80 7.22
CA VAL A 183 -19.26 16.82 6.08
C VAL A 183 -18.24 15.69 6.20
N THR A 184 -17.79 15.39 7.42
CA THR A 184 -16.87 14.29 7.70
C THR A 184 -17.60 13.00 8.06
N ALA A 185 -18.75 13.09 8.75
CA ALA A 185 -19.47 11.91 9.23
C ALA A 185 -20.18 11.14 8.11
N LEU A 186 -20.67 11.80 7.06
CA LEU A 186 -21.35 11.12 5.95
C LEU A 186 -20.37 10.28 5.11
N PRO A 187 -19.22 10.80 4.64
CA PRO A 187 -18.20 9.97 4.00
C PRO A 187 -17.67 8.86 4.93
N LEU A 188 -17.54 9.15 6.22
CA LEU A 188 -17.14 8.14 7.21
C LEU A 188 -18.14 6.99 7.26
N LEU A 189 -19.44 7.28 7.38
CA LEU A 189 -20.48 6.25 7.44
C LEU A 189 -20.44 5.36 6.19
N TRP A 190 -20.34 5.97 5.02
CA TRP A 190 -20.20 5.25 3.75
C TRP A 190 -18.97 4.34 3.73
N LEU A 191 -17.81 4.89 4.09
CA LEU A 191 -16.56 4.13 4.14
C LEU A 191 -16.62 2.98 5.14
N VAL A 192 -17.21 3.19 6.32
CA VAL A 192 -17.35 2.15 7.33
C VAL A 192 -18.23 1.01 6.83
N ILE A 193 -19.34 1.32 6.18
CA ILE A 193 -20.24 0.31 5.60
C ILE A 193 -19.50 -0.51 4.54
N ILE A 194 -18.88 0.14 3.55
CA ILE A 194 -18.18 -0.55 2.46
C ILE A 194 -16.99 -1.35 3.00
N THR A 195 -16.15 -0.73 3.82
CA THR A 195 -14.92 -1.36 4.30
C THR A 195 -15.22 -2.54 5.20
N THR A 196 -16.22 -2.43 6.08
CA THR A 196 -16.64 -3.56 6.94
C THR A 196 -17.25 -4.68 6.11
N THR A 197 -18.09 -4.35 5.12
CA THR A 197 -18.71 -5.35 4.22
C THR A 197 -17.65 -6.08 3.39
N ALA A 198 -16.71 -5.33 2.80
CA ALA A 198 -15.63 -5.88 2.00
C ALA A 198 -14.68 -6.74 2.85
N ALA A 199 -14.32 -6.29 4.06
CA ALA A 199 -13.50 -7.08 4.96
C ALA A 199 -14.19 -8.37 5.40
N TYR A 200 -15.50 -8.32 5.69
CA TYR A 200 -16.29 -9.51 5.99
C TYR A 200 -16.28 -10.51 4.82
N GLN A 201 -16.52 -10.04 3.59
CA GLN A 201 -16.45 -10.88 2.40
C GLN A 201 -15.04 -11.45 2.17
N LYS A 202 -13.99 -10.65 2.37
CA LYS A 202 -12.61 -11.09 2.23
C LYS A 202 -12.20 -12.17 3.24
N VAL A 203 -12.73 -12.14 4.45
CA VAL A 203 -12.39 -13.14 5.48
C VAL A 203 -13.28 -14.38 5.37
N PHE A 204 -14.61 -14.21 5.21
CA PHE A 204 -15.60 -15.28 5.41
C PHE A 204 -16.34 -15.74 4.14
N SER A 205 -16.11 -15.13 2.97
CA SER A 205 -16.77 -15.59 1.75
C SER A 205 -16.34 -17.02 1.40
N THR A 206 -17.29 -17.83 0.95
CA THR A 206 -17.05 -19.19 0.44
C THR A 206 -16.52 -19.19 -0.99
N ASP A 207 -16.57 -18.05 -1.69
CA ASP A 207 -15.99 -17.92 -3.02
C ASP A 207 -14.46 -17.80 -2.91
N ILE A 208 -13.75 -18.77 -3.50
CA ILE A 208 -12.29 -18.87 -3.56
C ILE A 208 -11.64 -17.60 -4.15
N ARG A 209 -12.34 -16.87 -5.02
CA ARG A 209 -11.82 -15.62 -5.63
C ARG A 209 -11.86 -14.43 -4.67
N VAL A 210 -12.71 -14.51 -3.65
CA VAL A 210 -12.97 -13.40 -2.73
C VAL A 210 -12.38 -13.72 -1.36
N GLY A 211 -12.72 -14.86 -0.77
CA GLY A 211 -12.39 -15.23 0.59
C GLY A 211 -10.99 -15.81 0.75
N PHE A 212 -10.20 -15.23 1.65
CA PHE A 212 -8.84 -15.69 1.96
C PHE A 212 -8.85 -17.08 2.60
N LEU A 213 -9.76 -17.35 3.53
CA LEU A 213 -9.86 -18.66 4.18
C LEU A 213 -10.33 -19.75 3.19
N ALA A 214 -11.33 -19.45 2.36
CA ALA A 214 -11.79 -20.37 1.31
C ALA A 214 -10.69 -20.67 0.29
N ALA A 215 -9.87 -19.68 -0.07
CA ALA A 215 -8.72 -19.88 -0.95
C ALA A 215 -7.61 -20.73 -0.31
N ALA A 216 -7.39 -20.56 1.00
CA ALA A 216 -6.45 -21.38 1.76
C ALA A 216 -6.91 -22.85 1.82
N ASP A 217 -8.19 -23.08 2.13
CA ASP A 217 -8.79 -24.41 2.24
C ASP A 217 -8.79 -25.17 0.90
N ASP A 218 -9.17 -24.49 -0.20
CA ASP A 218 -9.13 -25.07 -1.55
C ASP A 218 -7.70 -25.44 -1.98
N LEU A 219 -6.73 -24.57 -1.70
CA LEU A 219 -5.33 -24.84 -2.03
C LEU A 219 -4.75 -25.98 -1.17
N ALA A 220 -5.12 -26.04 0.11
CA ALA A 220 -4.77 -27.15 0.99
C ALA A 220 -5.37 -28.47 0.49
N ALA A 221 -6.65 -28.49 0.15
CA ALA A 221 -7.32 -29.68 -0.37
C ALA A 221 -6.64 -30.20 -1.66
N LYS A 222 -6.27 -29.31 -2.58
CA LYS A 222 -5.55 -29.66 -3.82
C LYS A 222 -4.13 -30.16 -3.58
N LEU A 223 -3.48 -29.66 -2.53
CA LEU A 223 -2.16 -30.12 -2.11
C LEU A 223 -2.24 -31.55 -1.53
N TYR A 224 -3.21 -31.80 -0.63
CA TYR A 224 -3.42 -33.13 -0.05
C TYR A 224 -3.88 -34.17 -1.09
N SER A 225 -4.68 -33.76 -2.07
CA SER A 225 -5.15 -34.65 -3.14
C SER A 225 -4.09 -34.97 -4.19
N GLY A 226 -2.91 -34.34 -4.14
CA GLY A 226 -1.82 -34.56 -5.11
C GLY A 226 -2.13 -34.09 -6.53
N VAL A 227 -3.14 -33.23 -6.71
CA VAL A 227 -3.58 -32.75 -8.03
C VAL A 227 -2.72 -31.59 -8.54
N LEU A 228 -1.96 -30.94 -7.65
CA LEU A 228 -1.10 -29.82 -8.01
C LEU A 228 0.16 -30.28 -8.77
N PRO A 229 0.56 -29.60 -9.85
CA PRO A 229 1.86 -29.79 -10.47
C PRO A 229 3.01 -29.63 -9.45
N PRO A 230 4.13 -30.36 -9.58
CA PRO A 230 5.23 -30.35 -8.59
C PRO A 230 5.74 -28.95 -8.25
N GLU A 231 5.84 -28.07 -9.26
CA GLU A 231 6.27 -26.68 -9.07
C GLU A 231 5.30 -25.86 -8.22
N LYS A 232 3.98 -26.09 -8.35
CA LYS A 232 2.96 -25.40 -7.55
C LYS A 232 2.81 -26.02 -6.16
N ALA A 233 3.00 -27.33 -6.05
CA ALA A 233 2.95 -28.04 -4.78
C ALA A 233 4.09 -27.58 -3.84
N ALA A 234 5.27 -27.27 -4.37
CA ALA A 234 6.41 -26.78 -3.58
C ALA A 234 6.14 -25.44 -2.89
N VAL A 235 5.35 -24.56 -3.51
CA VAL A 235 5.06 -23.20 -3.00
C VAL A 235 3.72 -23.13 -2.27
N ALA A 236 2.83 -24.11 -2.49
CA ALA A 236 1.49 -24.14 -1.91
C ALA A 236 1.45 -23.92 -0.38
N PRO A 237 2.35 -24.51 0.45
CA PRO A 237 2.36 -24.25 1.89
C PRO A 237 2.58 -22.77 2.24
N GLN A 238 3.46 -22.08 1.52
CA GLN A 238 3.73 -20.66 1.72
C GLN A 238 2.52 -19.81 1.32
N LEU A 239 1.87 -20.14 0.20
CA LEU A 239 0.65 -19.45 -0.24
C LEU A 239 -0.50 -19.62 0.76
N ILE A 240 -0.69 -20.82 1.29
CA ILE A 240 -1.71 -21.11 2.32
C ILE A 240 -1.44 -20.27 3.58
N PHE A 241 -0.19 -20.22 4.03
CA PHE A 241 0.19 -19.39 5.18
C PHE A 241 -0.11 -17.91 4.93
N ASN A 242 0.22 -17.40 3.74
CA ASN A 242 -0.02 -16.00 3.39
C ASN A 242 -1.51 -15.66 3.39
N GLN A 243 -2.37 -16.55 2.86
CA GLN A 243 -3.82 -16.35 2.89
C GLN A 243 -4.37 -16.28 4.33
N HIS A 244 -3.87 -17.14 5.22
CA HIS A 244 -4.21 -17.05 6.64
C HIS A 244 -3.72 -15.76 7.27
N LEU A 245 -2.48 -15.37 6.99
CA LEU A 245 -1.90 -14.11 7.48
C LEU A 245 -2.75 -12.91 7.04
N ASP A 246 -3.14 -12.85 5.77
CA ASP A 246 -3.98 -11.78 5.21
C ASP A 246 -5.37 -11.74 5.88
N ALA A 247 -5.97 -12.91 6.16
CA ALA A 247 -7.22 -13.01 6.89
C ALA A 247 -7.10 -12.46 8.32
N TYR A 248 -6.06 -12.85 9.05
CA TYR A 248 -5.82 -12.38 10.41
C TYR A 248 -5.50 -10.89 10.47
N LEU A 249 -4.67 -10.38 9.56
CA LEU A 249 -4.36 -8.97 9.46
C LEU A 249 -5.61 -8.14 9.11
N THR A 250 -6.44 -8.63 8.20
CA THR A 250 -7.71 -7.98 7.86
C THR A 250 -8.62 -7.89 9.08
N LEU A 251 -8.79 -8.99 9.82
CA LEU A 251 -9.59 -9.01 11.05
C LEU A 251 -9.02 -8.05 12.11
N PHE A 252 -7.70 -8.07 12.31
CA PHE A 252 -7.00 -7.18 13.23
C PHE A 252 -7.29 -5.72 12.90
N PHE A 253 -7.13 -5.33 11.63
CA PHE A 253 -7.43 -3.96 11.23
C PHE A 253 -8.90 -3.62 11.48
N VAL A 254 -9.85 -4.52 11.18
CA VAL A 254 -11.29 -4.25 11.37
C VAL A 254 -11.59 -3.99 12.83
N VAL A 255 -11.00 -4.77 13.73
CA VAL A 255 -11.11 -4.55 15.17
C VAL A 255 -10.57 -3.17 15.55
N VAL A 256 -9.38 -2.79 15.08
CA VAL A 256 -8.80 -1.47 15.34
C VAL A 256 -9.71 -0.34 14.84
N LEU A 257 -10.24 -0.46 13.62
CA LEU A 257 -11.17 0.52 13.05
C LEU A 257 -12.40 0.71 13.94
N TRP A 258 -13.04 -0.39 14.35
CA TRP A 258 -14.23 -0.32 15.20
C TRP A 258 -13.93 0.23 16.59
N VAL A 259 -12.77 -0.10 17.18
CA VAL A 259 -12.32 0.51 18.44
C VAL A 259 -12.21 2.02 18.32
N VAL A 260 -11.60 2.53 17.23
CA VAL A 260 -11.46 3.97 16.99
C VAL A 260 -12.83 4.64 16.77
N ILE A 261 -13.73 4.01 16.01
CA ILE A 261 -15.09 4.53 15.79
C ILE A 261 -15.84 4.63 17.12
N ILE A 262 -15.80 3.57 17.93
CA ILE A 262 -16.47 3.54 19.23
C ILE A 262 -15.89 4.61 20.17
N ASP A 263 -14.58 4.79 20.20
CA ASP A 263 -13.94 5.84 20.99
C ASP A 263 -14.33 7.24 20.51
N MET A 264 -14.35 7.48 19.20
CA MET A 264 -14.82 8.74 18.60
C MET A 264 -16.29 9.02 18.97
N LEU A 265 -17.18 8.03 18.85
CA LEU A 265 -18.58 8.19 19.23
C LEU A 265 -18.72 8.49 20.72
N ARG A 266 -17.99 7.77 21.58
CA ARG A 266 -17.96 8.01 23.03
C ARG A 266 -17.47 9.43 23.35
N LEU A 267 -16.44 9.91 22.66
CA LEU A 267 -15.91 11.27 22.80
C LEU A 267 -16.96 12.31 22.43
N CYS A 268 -17.61 12.16 21.27
CA CYS A 268 -18.64 13.06 20.78
C CYS A 268 -19.84 13.12 21.74
N LEU A 269 -20.34 11.95 22.19
CA LEU A 269 -21.45 11.88 23.14
C LEU A 269 -21.10 12.51 24.50
N ARG A 270 -19.87 12.29 25.00
CA ARG A 270 -19.42 12.91 26.25
C ARG A 270 -19.34 14.43 26.15
N TYR A 271 -18.81 14.95 25.04
CA TYR A 271 -18.74 16.38 24.78
C TYR A 271 -20.13 17.02 24.72
N LEU A 272 -21.05 16.40 23.97
CA LEU A 272 -22.45 16.85 23.86
C LEU A 272 -23.19 16.80 25.20
N ALA A 273 -22.88 15.83 26.06
CA ALA A 273 -23.44 15.71 27.39
C ALA A 273 -22.77 16.63 28.44
N GLY A 274 -21.88 17.54 28.03
CA GLY A 274 -21.17 18.46 28.93
C GLY A 274 -20.18 17.79 29.88
N ARG A 275 -19.79 16.53 29.63
CA ARG A 275 -18.82 15.80 30.46
C ARG A 275 -17.38 16.20 30.12
N PRO A 276 -16.44 16.09 31.08
CA PRO A 276 -15.05 16.43 30.81
C PRO A 276 -14.47 15.54 29.70
N VAL A 277 -13.95 16.19 28.66
CA VAL A 277 -13.18 15.56 27.57
C VAL A 277 -11.76 16.11 27.55
N ARG A 278 -10.83 15.35 26.96
CA ARG A 278 -9.43 15.79 26.82
C ARG A 278 -9.39 17.11 26.05
N LYS A 279 -8.66 18.09 26.57
CA LYS A 279 -8.53 19.43 25.96
C LYS A 279 -8.08 19.31 24.50
N LEU A 280 -8.55 20.22 23.67
CA LEU A 280 -8.10 20.33 22.29
C LEU A 280 -6.64 20.84 22.31
N SER A 281 -5.79 20.27 21.47
CA SER A 281 -4.40 20.74 21.27
C SER A 281 -4.28 21.69 20.08
N GLU A 282 -5.40 21.98 19.39
CA GLU A 282 -5.41 22.92 18.27
C GLU A 282 -5.27 24.35 18.77
N THR A 283 -4.59 25.18 17.98
CA THR A 283 -4.48 26.61 18.22
C THR A 283 -5.87 27.26 18.14
N PRO A 284 -6.22 28.16 19.07
CA PRO A 284 -7.44 28.94 18.98
C PRO A 284 -7.54 29.66 17.63
N HIS A 285 -8.76 29.84 17.13
CA HIS A 285 -8.99 30.60 15.91
C HIS A 285 -8.55 32.05 16.12
N GLU A 286 -7.53 32.50 15.38
CA GLU A 286 -7.17 33.90 15.29
C GLU A 286 -7.87 34.54 14.08
N PRO A 287 -8.70 35.58 14.27
CA PRO A 287 -9.32 36.30 13.16
C PRO A 287 -8.25 36.96 12.29
N SER A 288 -8.48 36.97 10.97
CA SER A 288 -7.59 37.61 10.01
C SER A 288 -7.50 39.12 10.28
N ARG A 289 -6.28 39.62 10.48
CA ARG A 289 -5.99 41.06 10.68
C ARG A 289 -6.03 41.87 9.38
N LEU A 290 -6.39 41.26 8.25
CA LEU A 290 -6.39 41.93 6.93
C LEU A 290 -7.44 43.03 6.80
N VAL A 291 -8.41 43.12 7.70
CA VAL A 291 -9.48 44.15 7.67
C VAL A 291 -9.18 45.35 8.59
N GLU A 292 -8.23 45.24 9.53
CA GLU A 292 -7.94 46.31 10.49
C GLU A 292 -6.98 47.39 9.94
N ASN A 293 -6.21 47.09 8.89
CA ASN A 293 -5.23 48.02 8.31
C ASN A 293 -5.74 48.80 7.08
N TRP A 294 -7.06 48.84 6.82
CA TRP A 294 -7.67 49.54 5.69
C TRP A 294 -8.44 50.81 6.08
N VAL A 295 -8.15 51.40 7.25
CA VAL A 295 -8.50 52.80 7.52
C VAL A 295 -7.43 53.65 6.82
N ARG A 296 -7.70 54.05 5.57
CA ARG A 296 -6.97 55.12 4.90
C ARG A 296 -7.33 56.43 5.62
N ASP A 297 -6.33 57.04 6.27
CA ASP A 297 -6.33 58.49 6.52
C ASP A 297 -6.43 59.27 5.20
#